data_AF-A0A813BQE3-F1
#
_entry.id   AF-A0A813BQE3-F1
#
_cell.length_a   1.000
_cell.length_b   1.000
_cell.length_c   1.000
_cell.angle_alpha   90.00
_cell.angle_beta   90.00
_cell.angle_gamma   90.00
#
_symmetry.space_group_name_H-M   'P 1'
#
loop_
_entity.id
_entity.type
_entity.pdbx_description
1 polymer ?
#
loop_
_entity_poly.entity_id
_entity_poly.type
_entity_poly.pdbx_seq_one_letter_code
_entity_poly.pdbx_strand_id
1 'polypeptide(L)'
;MIVYQPGSWGVGFALRLHGSVFPRAFAPAGICAAFAMLLHWLLRLDAATLEVIGTGAPEQNVFDGFTFVLGFLIVFRSQQAYSRWWEGGTLLQQLRGEWFNSYSCLIAFCNGAPEKKEVPVFRETGVVEAASDQIQPSITPFAEDDEHTVLHEVSTPLDLAQEQLVTKRQMTRDGEWPFLEWFSDEQAMIES
;
A
#
# COMPACT_ATOMS: atom_id res chain seq x y z
N MET A 1 10.72 -6.34 16.73
CA MET A 1 10.32 -7.54 15.96
C MET A 1 9.31 -8.30 16.79
N ILE A 2 8.09 -8.50 16.29
CA ILE A 2 7.14 -9.39 16.95
C ILE A 2 7.73 -10.79 16.86
N VAL A 3 8.08 -11.38 18.00
CA VAL A 3 8.65 -12.72 18.06
C VAL A 3 7.51 -13.70 17.88
N TYR A 4 7.33 -14.16 16.65
CA TYR A 4 6.47 -15.30 16.37
C TYR A 4 7.21 -16.55 16.82
N GLN A 5 6.65 -17.26 17.80
CA GLN A 5 7.07 -18.63 18.10
C GLN A 5 6.14 -19.55 17.31
N PRO A 6 6.53 -20.00 16.10
CA PRO A 6 5.76 -21.01 15.40
C PRO A 6 5.88 -22.30 16.22
N GLY A 7 4.80 -22.66 16.91
CA GLY A 7 4.68 -23.99 17.53
C GLY A 7 4.81 -25.08 16.46
N SER A 8 5.07 -26.33 16.85
CA SER A 8 5.46 -27.41 15.93
C SER A 8 4.46 -27.73 14.80
N TRP A 9 3.22 -27.23 14.89
CA TRP A 9 2.18 -27.42 13.89
C TRP A 9 1.70 -26.13 13.22
N GLY A 10 2.09 -24.94 13.70
CA GLY A 10 1.62 -23.64 13.17
C GLY A 10 0.11 -23.36 13.33
N VAL A 11 -0.75 -24.39 13.43
CA VAL A 11 -2.22 -24.28 13.50
C VAL A 11 -2.70 -23.58 14.77
N GLY A 12 -1.94 -23.70 15.87
CA GLY A 12 -2.25 -23.00 17.13
C GLY A 12 -2.20 -21.47 17.00
N PHE A 13 -1.55 -20.92 15.96
CA PHE A 13 -1.58 -19.49 15.67
C PHE A 13 -2.94 -19.04 15.13
N ALA A 14 -3.61 -19.85 14.33
CA ALA A 14 -4.92 -19.52 13.76
C ALA A 14 -6.02 -19.36 14.83
N LEU A 15 -5.89 -20.08 15.94
CA LEU A 15 -6.84 -20.06 17.06
C LEU A 15 -6.48 -19.06 18.18
N ARG A 16 -5.40 -18.28 18.03
CA ARG A 16 -5.10 -17.23 19.01
C ARG A 16 -6.09 -16.09 18.86
N LEU A 17 -6.87 -15.83 19.91
CA LEU A 17 -7.90 -14.79 19.95
C LEU A 17 -7.32 -13.36 20.07
N HIS A 18 -6.09 -13.21 20.56
CA HIS A 18 -5.48 -11.90 20.76
C HIS A 18 -4.82 -11.41 19.46
N GLY A 19 -5.33 -10.30 18.91
CA GLY A 19 -4.85 -9.72 17.63
C GLY A 19 -5.41 -10.41 16.37
N SER A 20 -6.32 -11.38 16.51
CA SER A 20 -6.93 -12.08 15.38
C SER A 20 -8.16 -11.35 14.83
N VAL A 21 -8.37 -11.50 13.52
CA VAL A 21 -9.57 -11.01 12.82
C VAL A 21 -10.82 -11.85 13.11
N PHE A 22 -10.64 -13.07 13.64
CA PHE A 22 -11.75 -13.98 13.96
C PHE A 22 -12.80 -13.38 14.90
N PRO A 23 -12.49 -12.88 16.11
CA PRO A 23 -13.51 -12.33 17.01
C PRO A 23 -14.24 -11.12 16.41
N ARG A 24 -13.56 -10.34 15.57
CA ARG A 24 -14.17 -9.17 14.91
C ARG A 24 -15.11 -9.56 13.77
N ALA A 25 -14.80 -10.62 13.02
CA ALA A 25 -15.68 -11.18 11.99
C ALA A 25 -16.84 -11.98 12.57
N PHE A 26 -16.64 -12.63 13.72
CA PHE A 26 -17.66 -13.46 14.35
C PHE A 26 -18.81 -12.64 14.95
N ALA A 27 -18.55 -11.41 15.40
CA ALA A 27 -19.59 -10.53 15.95
C ALA A 27 -20.75 -10.25 14.95
N PRO A 28 -20.51 -9.75 13.73
CA PRO A 28 -21.59 -9.54 12.75
C PRO A 28 -22.17 -10.86 12.24
N ALA A 29 -21.35 -11.91 12.09
CA ALA A 29 -21.84 -13.23 11.69
C ALA A 29 -22.83 -13.81 12.72
N GLY A 30 -22.55 -13.63 14.01
CA GLY A 30 -23.42 -14.04 15.10
C GLY A 30 -24.77 -13.32 15.09
N ILE A 31 -24.78 -12.01 14.79
CA ILE A 31 -26.02 -11.24 14.64
C ILE A 31 -26.86 -11.81 13.49
N CYS A 32 -26.25 -12.03 12.33
CA CYS A 32 -26.93 -12.60 11.16
C CYS A 32 -27.50 -14.00 11.45
N ALA A 33 -26.73 -14.87 12.11
CA ALA A 33 -27.17 -16.20 12.51
C ALA A 33 -28.34 -16.15 13.51
N ALA A 34 -28.31 -15.22 14.47
CA ALA A 34 -29.40 -15.01 15.41
C ALA A 34 -30.69 -14.55 14.70
N PHE A 35 -30.59 -13.62 13.74
CA PHE A 35 -31.72 -13.21 12.91
C PHE A 35 -32.29 -14.38 12.09
N ALA A 36 -31.43 -15.20 11.47
CA ALA A 36 -31.87 -16.37 10.71
C ALA A 36 -32.59 -17.40 11.60
N MET A 37 -32.07 -17.67 12.80
CA MET A 37 -32.74 -18.54 13.77
C MET A 37 -34.07 -17.98 14.25
N LEU A 38 -34.13 -16.68 14.56
CA LEU A 38 -35.36 -16.00 14.97
C LEU A 38 -36.43 -16.06 13.88
N LEU A 39 -36.04 -15.80 12.63
CA LEU A 39 -36.95 -15.85 11.48
C LEU A 39 -37.47 -17.28 11.26
N HIS A 40 -36.59 -18.28 11.34
CA HIS A 40 -36.99 -19.68 11.22
C HIS A 40 -37.96 -20.10 12.32
N TRP A 41 -37.72 -19.66 13.55
CA TRP A 41 -38.61 -19.94 14.67
C TRP A 41 -39.98 -19.27 14.52
N LEU A 42 -40.03 -18.00 14.08
CA LEU A 42 -41.27 -17.28 13.81
C LEU A 42 -42.07 -17.90 12.66
N LEU A 43 -41.42 -18.27 11.56
CA LEU A 43 -42.08 -18.87 10.39
C LEU A 43 -42.60 -20.29 10.67
N ARG A 44 -42.02 -21.00 11.64
CA ARG A 44 -42.51 -22.33 12.04
C ARG A 44 -43.87 -22.27 12.74
N LEU A 45 -44.24 -21.12 13.31
CA LEU A 45 -45.56 -20.91 13.92
C LEU A 45 -46.67 -20.72 12.86
N ASP A 46 -46.30 -20.34 11.63
CA ASP A 46 -47.22 -20.03 10.54
C ASP A 46 -46.84 -20.81 9.26
N ALA A 47 -47.01 -22.13 9.32
CA ALA A 47 -46.59 -23.07 8.26
C ALA A 47 -47.19 -22.79 6.88
N ALA A 48 -48.32 -22.07 6.80
CA ALA A 48 -48.96 -21.70 5.54
C ALA A 48 -48.21 -20.58 4.79
N THR A 49 -47.53 -19.68 5.51
CA THR A 49 -46.77 -18.57 4.91
C THR A 49 -45.41 -19.03 4.36
N LEU A 50 -44.87 -20.14 4.87
CA LEU A 50 -43.60 -20.73 4.44
C LEU A 50 -43.67 -21.33 3.02
N GLU A 51 -44.84 -21.84 2.61
CA GLU A 51 -45.04 -22.39 1.26
C GLU A 51 -45.08 -21.28 0.18
N VAL A 52 -45.57 -20.08 0.53
CA VAL A 52 -45.64 -18.92 -0.39
C VAL A 52 -44.27 -18.25 -0.58
N ILE A 53 -43.45 -18.21 0.47
CA ILE A 53 -42.10 -17.60 0.44
C ILE A 53 -41.06 -18.59 -0.11
N GLY A 54 -41.23 -19.90 0.11
CA GLY A 54 -40.22 -20.91 -0.22
C GLY A 54 -40.06 -21.26 -1.71
N THR A 55 -40.92 -20.74 -2.60
CA THR A 55 -40.99 -21.18 -4.01
C THR A 55 -40.50 -20.16 -5.05
N GLY A 56 -39.77 -19.13 -4.63
CA GLY A 56 -39.29 -18.05 -5.52
C GLY A 56 -37.99 -18.38 -6.27
N ALA A 57 -38.05 -19.19 -7.33
CA ALA A 57 -36.93 -19.36 -8.28
C ALA A 57 -36.25 -18.05 -8.78
N PRO A 58 -36.93 -16.90 -8.98
CA PRO A 58 -36.25 -15.67 -9.41
C PRO A 58 -35.35 -15.03 -8.34
N GLU A 59 -35.60 -15.26 -7.04
CA GLU A 59 -34.88 -14.61 -5.95
C GLU A 59 -33.45 -15.14 -5.79
N GLN A 60 -33.27 -16.44 -6.05
CA GLN A 60 -31.98 -17.11 -5.99
C GLN A 60 -31.00 -16.54 -7.04
N ASN A 61 -31.50 -16.21 -8.24
CA ASN A 61 -30.67 -15.66 -9.32
C ASN A 61 -30.10 -14.28 -8.99
N VAL A 62 -30.86 -13.43 -8.27
CA VAL A 62 -30.41 -12.09 -7.86
C VAL A 62 -29.31 -12.20 -6.79
N PHE A 63 -29.48 -13.12 -5.83
CA PHE A 63 -28.49 -13.36 -4.79
C PHE A 63 -27.17 -13.92 -5.35
N ASP A 64 -27.24 -14.81 -6.34
CA ASP A 64 -26.06 -15.37 -7.00
C ASP A 64 -25.27 -14.30 -7.74
N GLY A 65 -25.95 -13.43 -8.50
CA GLY A 65 -25.31 -12.29 -9.17
C GLY A 65 -24.69 -11.29 -8.19
N PHE A 66 -25.39 -10.99 -7.09
CA PHE A 66 -24.85 -10.13 -6.03
C PHE A 66 -23.59 -10.72 -5.39
N THR A 67 -23.62 -12.01 -5.05
CA THR A 67 -22.47 -12.70 -4.43
C THR A 67 -21.28 -12.77 -5.38
N PHE A 68 -21.52 -12.94 -6.68
CA PHE A 68 -20.47 -12.90 -7.70
C PHE A 68 -19.76 -11.53 -7.74
N VAL A 69 -20.51 -10.43 -7.83
CA VAL A 69 -19.95 -9.08 -7.86
C VAL A 69 -19.24 -8.76 -6.54
N LEU A 70 -19.81 -9.14 -5.40
CA LEU A 70 -19.19 -8.95 -4.09
C LEU A 70 -17.87 -9.72 -3.98
N GLY A 71 -17.84 -10.97 -4.42
CA GLY A 71 -16.63 -11.80 -4.45
C GLY A 71 -15.53 -11.17 -5.30
N PHE A 72 -15.89 -10.70 -6.50
CA PHE A 72 -14.97 -9.97 -7.37
C PHE A 72 -14.41 -8.73 -6.66
N LEU A 73 -15.26 -7.86 -6.11
CA LEU A 73 -14.84 -6.63 -5.45
C LEU A 73 -13.89 -6.88 -4.26
N ILE A 74 -14.14 -7.94 -3.49
CA ILE A 74 -13.27 -8.35 -2.37
C ILE A 74 -11.87 -8.71 -2.88
N VAL A 75 -11.76 -9.44 -3.99
CA VAL A 75 -10.46 -9.80 -4.58
C VAL A 75 -9.72 -8.55 -5.04
N PHE A 76 -10.34 -7.66 -5.82
CA PHE A 76 -9.67 -6.43 -6.29
C PHE A 76 -9.18 -5.56 -5.13
N ARG A 77 -10.02 -5.39 -4.11
CA ARG A 77 -9.64 -4.63 -2.92
C ARG A 77 -8.46 -5.27 -2.19
N SER A 78 -8.46 -6.59 -2.06
CA SER A 78 -7.39 -7.33 -1.38
C SER A 78 -6.07 -7.27 -2.15
N GLN A 79 -6.13 -7.32 -3.49
CA GLN A 79 -4.94 -7.19 -4.34
C GLN A 79 -4.29 -5.81 -4.21
N GLN A 80 -5.09 -4.72 -4.20
CA GLN A 80 -4.56 -3.37 -3.99
C GLN A 80 -3.93 -3.19 -2.60
N ALA A 81 -4.56 -3.75 -1.56
CA ALA A 81 -4.02 -3.72 -0.20
C ALA A 81 -2.71 -4.52 -0.10
N TYR A 82 -2.63 -5.67 -0.77
CA TYR A 82 -1.43 -6.51 -0.81
C TYR A 82 -0.26 -5.81 -1.50
N SER A 83 -0.50 -5.20 -2.66
CA SER A 83 0.52 -4.43 -3.39
C SER A 83 1.13 -3.33 -2.52
N ARG A 84 0.29 -2.53 -1.85
CA ARG A 84 0.76 -1.47 -0.92
C ARG A 84 1.50 -2.02 0.30
N TRP A 85 1.03 -3.15 0.84
CA TRP A 85 1.70 -3.81 1.95
C TRP A 85 3.10 -4.29 1.56
N TRP A 86 3.23 -4.86 0.36
CA TRP A 86 4.52 -5.34 -0.16
C TRP A 86 5.49 -4.20 -0.44
N GLU A 87 5.02 -3.12 -1.07
CA GLU A 87 5.79 -1.90 -1.28
C GLU A 87 6.27 -1.28 0.05
N GLY A 88 5.41 -1.25 1.07
CA GLY A 88 5.83 -0.85 2.42
C GLY A 88 6.94 -1.74 2.98
N GLY A 89 6.88 -3.05 2.71
CA GLY A 89 7.91 -4.02 3.10
C GLY A 89 9.26 -3.77 2.42
N THR A 90 9.25 -3.48 1.12
CA THR A 90 10.49 -3.18 0.36
C THR A 90 11.12 -1.88 0.81
N LEU A 91 10.32 -0.83 1.05
CA LEU A 91 10.80 0.44 1.58
C LEU A 91 11.43 0.30 2.97
N LEU A 92 10.85 -0.52 3.86
CA LEU A 92 11.45 -0.81 5.18
C LEU A 92 12.81 -1.52 5.04
N GLN A 93 12.96 -2.41 4.06
CA GLN A 93 14.21 -3.10 3.80
C GLN A 93 15.29 -2.15 3.29
N GLN A 94 14.94 -1.23 2.39
CA GLN A 94 15.84 -0.17 1.90
C GLN A 94 16.27 0.77 3.03
N LEU A 95 15.31 1.23 3.83
CA LEU A 95 15.57 2.06 5.00
C LEU A 95 16.59 1.37 5.93
N ARG A 96 16.43 0.08 6.21
CA ARG A 96 17.39 -0.68 7.03
C ARG A 96 18.82 -0.63 6.45
N GLY A 97 18.97 -0.65 5.13
CA GLY A 97 20.26 -0.49 4.46
C GLY A 97 20.86 0.90 4.67
N GLU A 98 20.08 1.96 4.48
CA GLU A 98 20.50 3.35 4.69
C GLU A 98 20.94 3.62 6.14
N TRP A 99 20.19 3.09 7.11
CA TRP A 99 20.55 3.20 8.53
C TRP A 99 21.85 2.48 8.85
N PHE A 100 22.06 1.29 8.27
CA PHE A 100 23.30 0.54 8.45
C PHE A 100 24.50 1.28 7.85
N ASN A 101 24.34 1.84 6.65
CA ASN A 101 25.36 2.65 5.99
C ASN A 101 25.73 3.88 6.84
N SER A 102 24.73 4.64 7.29
CA SER A 102 24.92 5.82 8.14
C SER A 102 25.65 5.50 9.45
N TYR A 103 25.28 4.39 10.10
CA TYR A 103 25.93 3.93 11.32
C TYR A 103 27.38 3.50 11.09
N SER A 104 27.66 2.85 9.95
CA SER A 104 29.02 2.46 9.58
C SER A 104 29.94 3.67 9.36
N CYS A 105 29.43 4.73 8.73
CA CYS A 105 30.17 6.00 8.58
C CYS A 105 30.48 6.62 9.96
N LEU A 106 29.49 6.67 10.87
CA LEU A 106 29.67 7.22 12.21
C LEU A 106 30.78 6.45 12.97
N ILE A 107 30.77 5.12 12.95
CA ILE A 107 31.83 4.31 13.56
C ILE A 107 33.19 4.58 12.90
N ALA A 108 33.24 4.70 11.57
CA ALA A 108 34.49 4.91 10.85
C ALA A 108 35.17 6.24 11.22
N PHE A 109 34.37 7.29 11.49
CA PHE A 109 34.84 8.61 11.93
C PHE A 109 35.07 8.73 13.43
N CYS A 110 34.36 7.97 14.26
CA CYS A 110 34.54 7.98 15.73
C CYS A 110 35.66 7.05 16.23
N ASN A 111 36.30 6.25 15.36
CA ASN A 111 37.41 5.40 15.75
C ASN A 111 38.70 6.24 15.98
N GLY A 112 39.01 6.54 17.23
CA GLY A 112 40.15 7.35 17.68
C GLY A 112 41.52 6.65 17.66
N ALA A 113 41.73 5.67 16.77
CA ALA A 113 43.01 4.99 16.63
C ALA A 113 44.13 6.01 16.32
N PRO A 114 45.31 5.92 16.98
CA PRO A 114 46.37 6.91 16.87
C PRO A 114 46.95 7.06 15.46
N GLU A 115 46.76 6.03 14.62
CA GLU A 115 47.18 5.99 13.20
C GLU A 115 46.36 6.95 12.30
N LYS A 116 45.18 7.42 12.73
CA LYS A 116 44.30 8.30 11.94
C LYS A 116 44.45 9.80 12.23
N LYS A 117 45.37 10.21 13.11
CA LYS A 117 45.55 11.62 13.50
C LYS A 117 46.21 12.51 12.43
N GLU A 118 46.75 11.92 11.36
CA GLU A 118 47.50 12.65 10.33
C GLU A 118 46.84 12.70 8.95
N VAL A 119 45.52 12.51 8.85
CA VAL A 119 44.83 12.72 7.56
C VAL A 119 44.32 14.18 7.52
N PRO A 120 44.97 15.09 6.77
CA PRO A 120 44.50 16.46 6.63
C PRO A 120 43.14 16.43 5.94
N VAL A 121 42.12 16.97 6.61
CA VAL A 121 40.85 17.52 6.09
C VAL A 121 40.63 17.21 4.61
N PHE A 122 40.35 15.94 4.29
CA PHE A 122 40.09 15.56 2.91
C PHE A 122 38.59 15.39 2.74
N ARG A 123 38.03 16.46 2.15
CA ARG A 123 37.01 16.40 1.12
C ARG A 123 35.57 16.22 1.61
N GLU A 124 35.01 17.33 2.08
CA GLU A 124 33.57 17.58 2.23
C GLU A 124 32.77 17.46 0.91
N THR A 125 33.42 17.34 -0.25
CA THR A 125 32.76 17.30 -1.57
C THR A 125 32.51 15.90 -2.14
N GLY A 126 33.24 14.86 -1.73
CA GLY A 126 33.12 13.53 -2.37
C GLY A 126 32.06 12.61 -1.75
N VAL A 127 31.81 12.76 -0.45
CA VAL A 127 30.86 11.89 0.28
C VAL A 127 29.41 12.32 0.01
N VAL A 128 29.15 13.61 -0.22
CA VAL A 128 27.81 14.11 -0.55
C VAL A 128 27.41 13.70 -1.98
N GLU A 129 28.38 13.70 -2.90
CA GLU A 129 28.16 13.27 -4.28
C GLU A 129 27.97 11.75 -4.37
N ALA A 130 28.76 10.95 -3.64
CA ALA A 130 28.55 9.50 -3.55
C ALA A 130 27.25 9.11 -2.82
N ALA A 131 26.84 9.86 -1.79
CA ALA A 131 25.55 9.63 -1.11
C ALA A 131 24.35 10.02 -1.99
N SER A 132 24.45 11.12 -2.75
CA SER A 132 23.42 11.52 -3.71
C SER A 132 23.29 10.52 -4.87
N ASP A 133 24.40 9.94 -5.32
CA ASP A 133 24.43 8.95 -6.41
C ASP A 133 23.95 7.56 -5.95
N GLN A 134 24.08 7.25 -4.66
CA GLN A 134 23.66 5.97 -4.07
C GLN A 134 22.19 5.97 -3.59
N ILE A 135 21.57 7.14 -3.42
CA ILE A 135 20.12 7.28 -3.13
C ILE A 135 19.27 7.08 -4.40
N GLN A 136 19.83 7.29 -5.61
CA GLN A 136 19.06 7.24 -6.86
C GLN A 136 18.85 5.87 -7.54
N PRO A 137 19.62 4.78 -7.33
CA PRO A 137 19.42 3.54 -8.08
C PRO A 137 18.45 2.55 -7.43
N SER A 138 17.87 2.85 -6.26
CA SER A 138 17.01 1.88 -5.55
C SER A 138 15.52 1.96 -5.92
N ILE A 139 15.13 2.87 -6.81
CA ILE A 139 13.78 2.97 -7.37
C ILE A 139 13.76 2.39 -8.79
N THR A 140 14.35 1.22 -9.00
CA THR A 140 13.98 0.41 -10.16
C THR A 140 12.81 -0.48 -9.74
N PRO A 141 11.68 -0.46 -10.46
CA PRO A 141 10.68 -1.52 -10.30
C PRO A 141 11.40 -2.85 -10.58
N PHE A 142 11.24 -3.82 -9.68
CA PHE A 142 11.60 -5.19 -9.97
C PHE A 142 10.68 -5.65 -11.11
N ALA A 143 11.16 -5.51 -12.35
CA ALA A 143 10.54 -6.09 -13.52
C ALA A 143 10.74 -7.60 -13.39
N GLU A 144 9.69 -8.27 -12.95
CA GLU A 144 9.55 -9.71 -13.06
C GLU A 144 9.54 -10.07 -14.55
N ASP A 145 10.39 -11.01 -14.95
CA ASP A 145 10.52 -11.51 -16.31
C ASP A 145 9.20 -12.16 -16.76
N ASP A 146 8.30 -11.37 -17.34
CA ASP A 146 7.20 -11.89 -18.17
C ASP A 146 7.38 -11.40 -19.61
N GLU A 147 7.72 -12.38 -20.45
CA GLU A 147 7.83 -12.31 -21.89
C GLU A 147 6.47 -11.92 -22.50
N HIS A 148 6.44 -10.75 -23.15
CA HIS A 148 5.56 -10.28 -24.24
C HIS A 148 5.01 -8.87 -24.01
N THR A 149 5.32 -7.97 -24.96
CA THR A 149 4.40 -6.96 -25.57
C THR A 149 4.96 -5.54 -25.62
N VAL A 150 5.49 -5.22 -26.81
CA VAL A 150 5.43 -3.94 -27.55
C VAL A 150 6.20 -2.74 -27.00
N LEU A 151 7.17 -2.30 -27.81
CA LEU A 151 7.86 -1.03 -27.67
C LEU A 151 6.88 0.12 -27.94
N HIS A 152 6.30 0.67 -26.87
CA HIS A 152 5.97 2.08 -26.86
C HIS A 152 7.10 2.81 -26.17
N GLU A 153 7.60 3.84 -26.84
CA GLU A 153 8.56 4.82 -26.37
C GLU A 153 7.94 5.54 -25.15
N VAL A 154 8.02 4.90 -23.99
CA VAL A 154 7.60 5.47 -22.71
C VAL A 154 8.72 6.40 -22.29
N SER A 155 8.52 7.69 -22.56
CA SER A 155 9.30 8.77 -21.94
C SER A 155 9.30 8.55 -20.44
N THR A 156 10.50 8.34 -19.89
CA THR A 156 10.66 8.06 -18.47
C THR A 156 10.14 9.24 -17.64
N PRO A 157 9.55 9.01 -16.46
CA PRO A 157 9.06 10.09 -15.57
C PRO A 157 10.16 11.07 -15.13
N LEU A 158 11.44 10.74 -15.37
CA LEU A 158 12.60 11.58 -15.13
C LEU A 158 12.75 12.71 -16.16
N ASP A 159 12.43 12.46 -17.44
CA ASP A 159 12.48 13.50 -18.49
C ASP A 159 11.41 14.57 -18.26
N LEU A 160 10.19 14.14 -17.89
CA LEU A 160 9.11 15.05 -17.51
C LEU A 160 9.47 15.85 -16.25
N ALA A 161 10.10 15.24 -15.26
CA ALA A 161 10.53 15.97 -14.07
C ALA A 161 11.64 17.00 -14.39
N GLN A 162 12.56 16.70 -15.30
CA GLN A 162 13.58 17.65 -15.75
C GLN A 162 12.99 18.80 -16.55
N GLU A 163 12.06 18.56 -17.47
CA GLU A 163 11.34 19.63 -18.18
C GLU A 163 10.54 20.51 -17.21
N GLN A 164 9.86 19.92 -16.23
CA GLN A 164 9.11 20.68 -15.24
C GLN A 164 10.04 21.52 -14.35
N LEU A 165 11.21 21.02 -13.97
CA LEU A 165 12.19 21.76 -13.17
C LEU A 165 12.90 22.86 -13.96
N VAL A 166 13.18 22.68 -15.25
CA VAL A 166 13.72 23.72 -16.13
C VAL A 166 12.69 24.83 -16.32
N THR A 167 11.43 24.46 -16.61
CA THR A 167 10.31 25.40 -16.75
C THR A 167 10.07 26.20 -15.46
N LYS A 168 10.10 25.53 -14.30
CA LYS A 168 9.93 26.17 -12.98
C LYS A 168 11.07 27.15 -12.68
N ARG A 169 12.31 26.83 -13.10
CA ARG A 169 13.48 27.71 -12.94
C ARG A 169 13.40 28.93 -13.86
N GLN A 170 12.88 28.77 -15.07
CA GLN A 170 12.60 29.86 -16.01
C GLN A 170 11.53 30.82 -15.43
N MET A 171 10.43 30.28 -14.92
CA MET A 171 9.29 31.07 -14.39
C MET A 171 9.65 31.89 -13.14
N THR A 172 10.51 31.38 -12.23
CA THR A 172 11.01 32.18 -11.09
C THR A 172 11.86 33.39 -11.51
N ARG A 173 12.40 33.40 -12.73
CA ARG A 173 13.23 34.52 -13.23
C ARG A 173 12.38 35.66 -13.79
N ASP A 174 11.15 35.36 -14.23
CA ASP A 174 10.28 36.31 -14.93
C ASP A 174 9.15 36.87 -14.03
N GLY A 175 9.03 36.38 -12.79
CA GLY A 175 8.24 37.03 -11.73
C GLY A 175 6.72 36.87 -11.82
N GLU A 176 6.20 36.13 -12.79
CA GLU A 176 4.77 35.83 -12.93
C GLU A 176 4.45 34.42 -12.39
N TRP A 177 3.61 34.35 -11.35
CA TRP A 177 3.12 33.08 -10.78
C TRP A 177 1.67 32.83 -11.25
N PRO A 178 1.39 31.74 -11.98
CA PRO A 178 0.04 31.40 -12.45
C PRO A 178 -0.85 30.79 -11.35
N PHE A 179 -0.35 30.67 -10.12
CA PHE A 179 -1.04 30.03 -9.00
C PHE A 179 -2.33 30.76 -8.58
N LEU A 180 -2.48 32.04 -8.92
CA LEU A 180 -3.71 32.81 -8.66
C LEU A 180 -4.81 32.61 -9.72
N GLU A 181 -4.47 32.17 -10.94
CA GLU A 181 -5.50 31.86 -11.96
C GLU A 181 -6.15 30.50 -11.69
N TRP A 182 -5.37 29.52 -11.21
CA TRP A 182 -5.88 28.18 -10.89
C TRP A 182 -6.93 28.20 -9.76
N PHE A 183 -6.76 29.04 -8.74
CA PHE A 183 -7.77 29.20 -7.68
C PHE A 183 -9.03 29.95 -8.15
N SER A 184 -8.93 30.77 -9.19
CA SER A 184 -10.09 31.49 -9.75
C SER A 184 -10.97 30.59 -10.61
N ASP A 185 -10.37 29.66 -11.37
CA ASP A 185 -11.12 28.71 -12.21
C ASP A 185 -11.79 27.60 -11.37
N GLU A 186 -11.18 27.20 -10.26
CA GLU A 186 -11.77 26.16 -9.39
C GLU A 186 -13.01 26.66 -8.62
N GLN A 187 -13.10 27.97 -8.33
CA GLN A 187 -14.32 28.57 -7.77
C GLN A 187 -15.45 28.71 -8.80
N ALA A 188 -15.14 28.92 -10.08
CA ALA A 188 -16.16 29.05 -11.13
C ALA A 188 -16.85 27.72 -11.48
N MET A 189 -16.19 26.58 -11.24
CA MET A 189 -16.74 25.24 -11.52
C MET A 189 -17.60 24.65 -10.40
N ILE A 190 -17.67 25.30 -9.22
CA ILE A 190 -18.48 24.84 -8.08
C ILE A 190 -19.86 25.52 -8.05
N GLU A 191 -20.07 26.61 -8.81
CA GLU A 191 -21.33 27.36 -8.87
C GLU A 191 -22.20 27.12 -10.14
N SER A 192 -21.87 26.12 -10.97
CA SER A 192 -22.70 25.70 -12.12
C SER A 192 -23.32 24.32 -11.93
#